data_AF-A0A7S4JPE9-F1
#
_entry.id   AF-A0A7S4JPE9-F1
#
_cell.length_a   1.000
_cell.length_b   1.000
_cell.length_c   1.000
_cell.angle_alpha   90.00
_cell.angle_beta   90.00
_cell.angle_gamma   90.00
#
_symmetry.space_group_name_H-M   'P 1'
#
loop_
_entity.id
_entity.type
_entity.pdbx_description
1 polymer ?
#
loop_
_entity_poly.entity_id
_entity_poly.type
_entity_poly.pdbx_seq_one_letter_code
_entity_poly.pdbx_strand_id
1 'polypeptide(L)'
;RGPKEGSPIVPAPRNSGHSSVIYKNLEQHRVPRDVKEMVVSKELESTLVTPDSDFGKYSDFWQAMLWAQEVQARTDITLYDMEGVSLVREGRLYKLSVPGLAENRPSVLRGDIVIVTCRT
;
A
#
# COMPACT_ATOMS: atom_id res chain seq x y z
N ARG A 1 6.02 38.40 -4.45
CA ARG A 1 6.00 37.70 -3.14
C ARG A 1 6.52 36.29 -3.40
N GLY A 2 7.79 36.04 -3.08
CA GLY A 2 8.44 34.74 -3.27
C GLY A 2 7.95 33.70 -2.24
N PRO A 3 8.17 32.40 -2.52
CA PRO A 3 7.76 31.32 -1.64
C PRO A 3 8.56 31.33 -0.34
N LYS A 4 7.90 31.03 0.78
CA LYS A 4 8.53 30.98 2.10
C LYS A 4 9.47 29.78 2.19
N GLU A 5 10.76 30.06 2.31
CA GLU A 5 11.77 29.11 2.78
C GLU A 5 11.42 28.63 4.20
N GLY A 6 11.62 27.33 4.46
CA GLY A 6 11.75 26.85 5.85
C GLY A 6 10.82 25.73 6.33
N SER A 7 10.16 24.96 5.46
CA SER A 7 9.65 23.66 5.92
C SER A 7 10.82 22.68 6.02
N PRO A 8 11.08 22.05 7.19
CA PRO A 8 12.13 21.04 7.29
C PRO A 8 11.80 19.91 6.33
N ILE A 9 12.67 19.69 5.34
CA ILE A 9 12.65 18.45 4.57
C ILE A 9 12.99 17.36 5.58
N VAL A 10 12.00 16.59 6.02
CA VAL A 10 12.25 15.43 6.89
C VAL A 10 12.92 14.38 6.00
N PRO A 11 14.21 14.09 6.19
CA PRO A 11 14.84 13.03 5.41
C PRO A 11 14.19 11.70 5.79
N ALA A 12 14.05 10.80 4.82
CA ALA A 12 13.68 9.42 5.10
C ALA A 12 14.62 8.85 6.19
N PRO A 13 14.13 8.07 7.15
CA PRO A 13 14.94 7.58 8.26
C PRO A 13 16.20 6.89 7.73
N ARG A 14 17.37 7.46 7.99
CA ARG A 14 18.65 6.82 7.73
C ARG A 14 18.79 5.69 8.74
N ASN A 15 18.82 4.44 8.26
CA ASN A 15 19.02 3.28 9.11
C ASN A 15 20.49 3.24 9.58
N SER A 16 20.83 4.06 10.56
CA SER A 16 22.15 4.09 11.20
C SER A 16 22.24 2.96 12.21
N GLY A 17 22.48 1.75 11.71
CA GLY A 17 23.19 0.61 12.34
C GLY A 17 22.86 0.11 13.76
N HIS A 18 22.07 0.80 14.59
CA HIS A 18 21.88 0.48 16.01
C HIS A 18 20.52 0.97 16.55
N SER A 19 19.46 0.97 15.74
CA SER A 19 18.11 1.17 16.27
C SER A 19 17.66 -0.10 16.99
N SER A 20 17.85 -0.15 18.31
CA SER A 20 17.19 -1.12 19.20
C SER A 20 15.68 -0.87 19.32
N VAL A 21 15.09 -0.16 18.34
CA VAL A 21 13.65 0.06 18.24
C VAL A 21 13.08 -1.28 17.82
N ILE A 22 12.75 -2.09 18.82
CA ILE A 22 11.89 -3.24 18.65
C ILE A 22 10.56 -2.65 18.20
N TYR A 23 10.31 -2.68 16.89
CA TYR A 23 8.98 -2.44 16.37
C TYR A 23 8.07 -3.42 17.08
N LYS A 24 7.16 -2.91 17.91
CA LYS A 24 6.10 -3.75 18.46
C LYS A 24 5.43 -4.41 17.26
N ASN A 25 5.32 -5.73 17.31
CA ASN A 25 4.56 -6.47 16.32
C ASN A 25 3.13 -5.93 16.41
N LEU A 26 2.76 -5.07 15.45
CA LEU A 26 1.42 -4.52 15.36
C LEU A 26 0.49 -5.67 14.99
N GLU A 27 -0.66 -5.75 15.67
CA GLU A 27 -1.66 -6.74 15.32
C GLU A 27 -2.10 -6.57 13.86
N GLN A 28 -2.50 -7.67 13.23
CA GLN A 28 -2.94 -7.61 11.85
C GLN A 28 -4.32 -6.92 11.77
N HIS A 29 -4.33 -5.66 11.39
CA HIS A 29 -5.57 -4.90 11.16
C HIS A 29 -6.17 -5.25 9.79
N ARG A 30 -6.99 -6.30 9.74
CA ARG A 30 -7.71 -6.69 8.53
C ARG A 30 -8.84 -5.71 8.22
N VAL A 31 -9.02 -5.42 6.93
CA VAL A 31 -10.18 -4.65 6.45
C VAL A 31 -11.46 -5.46 6.68
N PRO A 32 -12.46 -4.90 7.38
CA PRO A 32 -13.78 -5.51 7.53
C PRO A 32 -14.48 -5.77 6.18
N ARG A 33 -15.26 -6.86 6.09
CA ARG A 33 -15.88 -7.30 4.82
C ARG A 33 -16.90 -6.30 4.29
N ASP A 34 -17.74 -5.80 5.18
CA ASP A 34 -18.72 -4.73 4.95
C ASP A 34 -18.03 -3.47 4.40
N VAL A 35 -16.93 -3.03 5.00
CA VAL A 35 -16.17 -1.87 4.51
C VAL A 35 -15.63 -2.14 3.10
N LYS A 36 -15.12 -3.35 2.84
CA LYS A 36 -14.66 -3.72 1.49
C LYS A 36 -15.80 -3.65 0.47
N GLU A 37 -16.98 -4.18 0.80
CA GLU A 37 -18.16 -4.12 -0.07
C GLU A 37 -18.60 -2.67 -0.33
N MET A 38 -18.59 -1.83 0.71
CA MET A 38 -18.91 -0.39 0.61
C MET A 38 -17.90 0.42 -0.22
N VAL A 39 -16.61 0.08 -0.17
CA VAL A 39 -15.60 0.71 -1.05
C VAL A 39 -15.87 0.34 -2.50
N VAL A 40 -16.18 -0.93 -2.77
CA VAL A 40 -16.48 -1.42 -4.12
C VAL A 40 -17.78 -0.82 -4.67
N SER A 41 -18.81 -0.69 -3.83
CA SER A 41 -20.09 -0.05 -4.21
C SER A 41 -20.02 1.48 -4.25
N LYS A 42 -18.91 2.09 -3.83
CA LYS A 42 -18.69 3.54 -3.67
C LYS A 42 -19.61 4.20 -2.63
N GLU A 43 -20.19 3.42 -1.73
CA GLU A 43 -21.08 3.91 -0.68
C GLU A 43 -20.32 4.42 0.54
N LEU A 44 -19.04 4.01 0.73
CA LEU A 44 -18.24 4.39 1.90
C LEU A 44 -18.18 5.91 2.08
N GLU A 45 -17.98 6.68 1.01
CA GLU A 45 -17.86 8.14 1.08
C GLU A 45 -19.08 8.81 1.73
N SER A 46 -20.28 8.26 1.49
CA SER A 46 -21.53 8.78 2.06
C SER A 46 -21.64 8.57 3.58
N THR A 47 -20.90 7.61 4.11
CA THR A 47 -20.89 7.26 5.54
C THR A 47 -19.79 7.97 6.33
N LEU A 48 -18.80 8.54 5.63
CA LEU A 48 -17.69 9.23 6.27
C LEU A 48 -18.11 10.60 6.77
N VAL A 49 -17.93 10.82 8.08
CA VAL A 49 -18.10 12.14 8.70
C VAL A 49 -16.72 12.72 8.93
N THR A 50 -16.44 13.90 8.37
CA THR A 50 -15.16 14.57 8.63
C THR A 50 -15.06 14.92 10.11
N PRO A 51 -13.99 14.48 10.79
CA PRO A 51 -13.87 14.67 12.22
C PRO A 51 -13.68 16.15 12.54
N ASP A 52 -14.36 16.60 13.60
CA ASP A 52 -14.05 17.85 14.30
C ASP A 52 -12.87 17.60 15.26
N SER A 53 -12.63 18.50 16.22
CA SER A 53 -11.56 18.33 17.22
C SER A 53 -11.77 17.13 18.18
N ASP A 54 -12.82 16.31 17.99
CA ASP A 54 -13.06 15.08 18.75
C ASP A 54 -12.14 13.95 18.26
N PHE A 55 -11.25 13.50 19.15
CA PHE A 55 -10.30 12.43 18.89
C PHE A 55 -10.97 11.08 18.55
N GLY A 56 -12.17 10.80 19.07
CA GLY A 56 -12.88 9.55 18.76
C GLY A 56 -13.35 9.52 17.31
N LYS A 57 -14.00 10.59 16.85
CA LYS A 57 -14.40 10.73 15.44
C LYS A 57 -13.18 10.74 14.51
N TYR A 58 -12.07 11.32 14.98
CA TYR A 58 -10.82 11.34 14.22
C TYR A 58 -10.31 9.93 13.97
N SER A 59 -10.20 9.07 15.00
CA SER A 59 -9.70 7.71 14.81
C SER A 59 -10.56 6.91 13.85
N ASP A 60 -11.89 6.99 13.99
CA ASP A 60 -12.82 6.21 13.17
C ASP A 60 -12.76 6.62 11.69
N PHE A 61 -12.72 7.93 11.43
CA PHE A 61 -12.58 8.47 10.08
C PHE A 61 -11.28 8.00 9.41
N TRP A 62 -10.13 8.15 10.08
CA TRP A 62 -8.86 7.75 9.48
C TRP A 62 -8.72 6.24 9.37
N GLN A 63 -9.30 5.48 10.30
CA GLN A 63 -9.34 4.02 10.21
C GLN A 63 -10.13 3.56 8.97
N ALA A 64 -11.29 4.18 8.70
CA ALA A 64 -12.07 3.91 7.51
C ALA A 64 -11.33 4.32 6.22
N MET A 65 -10.64 5.46 6.23
CA MET A 65 -9.79 5.91 5.12
C MET A 65 -8.62 4.94 4.84
N LEU A 66 -7.95 4.44 5.89
CA LEU A 66 -6.88 3.45 5.75
C LEU A 66 -7.40 2.14 5.15
N TRP A 67 -8.60 1.70 5.54
CA TRP A 67 -9.23 0.53 4.94
C TRP A 67 -9.57 0.74 3.46
N ALA A 68 -10.11 1.91 3.11
CA ALA A 68 -10.38 2.25 1.71
C ALA A 68 -9.10 2.23 0.87
N GLN A 69 -8.03 2.84 1.39
CA GLN A 69 -6.71 2.84 0.76
C GLN A 69 -6.18 1.42 0.54
N GLU A 70 -6.27 0.56 1.55
CA GLU A 70 -5.81 -0.84 1.47
C GLU A 70 -6.59 -1.64 0.42
N VAL A 71 -7.92 -1.43 0.32
CA VAL A 71 -8.76 -2.09 -0.71
C VAL A 71 -8.39 -1.61 -2.11
N GLN A 72 -8.18 -0.29 -2.29
CA GLN A 72 -7.78 0.26 -3.58
C GLN A 72 -6.39 -0.23 -3.97
N ALA A 73 -5.40 -0.21 -3.06
CA ALA A 73 -4.05 -0.69 -3.33
C ALA A 73 -4.02 -2.16 -3.74
N ARG A 74 -4.84 -3.01 -3.11
CA ARG A 74 -5.02 -4.41 -3.52
C ARG A 74 -5.63 -4.54 -4.91
N THR A 75 -6.53 -3.65 -5.29
CA THR A 75 -7.15 -3.66 -6.62
C THR A 75 -6.15 -3.19 -7.67
N ASP A 76 -5.41 -2.11 -7.38
CA ASP A 76 -4.43 -1.54 -8.28
C ASP A 76 -3.30 -2.51 -8.60
N ILE A 77 -2.81 -3.29 -7.63
CA ILE A 77 -1.74 -4.26 -7.89
C ILE A 77 -2.20 -5.44 -8.77
N THR A 78 -3.48 -5.83 -8.70
CA THR A 78 -4.03 -6.91 -9.54
C THR A 78 -4.10 -6.53 -11.02
N LEU A 79 -4.05 -5.23 -11.36
CA LEU A 79 -3.96 -4.78 -12.76
C LEU A 79 -2.67 -5.22 -13.46
N TYR A 80 -1.66 -5.63 -12.67
CA TYR A 80 -0.37 -6.11 -13.16
C TYR A 80 -0.27 -7.64 -13.15
N ASP A 81 -1.37 -8.35 -12.87
CA ASP A 81 -1.42 -9.80 -12.99
C ASP A 81 -1.17 -10.20 -14.46
N MET A 82 -0.25 -11.14 -14.67
CA MET A 82 0.13 -11.60 -16.01
C MET A 82 -0.21 -13.08 -16.18
N GLU A 83 -0.94 -13.42 -17.25
CA GLU A 83 -1.25 -14.79 -17.63
C GLU A 83 -0.52 -15.18 -18.93
N GLY A 84 -0.18 -16.47 -19.07
CA GLY A 84 0.44 -16.99 -20.30
C GLY A 84 1.86 -16.47 -20.58
N VAL A 85 2.53 -15.91 -19.57
CA VAL A 85 3.87 -15.34 -19.71
C VAL A 85 4.96 -16.34 -19.34
N SER A 86 6.08 -16.29 -20.06
CA SER A 86 7.25 -17.11 -19.76
C SER A 86 8.21 -16.36 -18.85
N LEU A 87 8.63 -17.02 -17.76
CA LEU A 87 9.72 -16.55 -16.91
C LEU A 87 11.07 -16.90 -17.53
N VAL A 88 11.94 -15.91 -17.68
CA VAL A 88 13.29 -16.14 -18.24
C VAL A 88 14.25 -16.47 -17.11
N ARG A 89 14.91 -17.62 -17.17
CA ARG A 89 15.91 -17.99 -16.16
C ARG A 89 17.19 -17.17 -16.32
N GLU A 90 17.64 -16.55 -15.24
CA GLU A 90 18.88 -15.78 -15.16
C GLU A 90 19.72 -16.31 -13.98
N GLY A 91 20.53 -17.33 -14.26
CA GLY A 91 21.31 -18.06 -13.25
C GLY A 91 20.43 -18.81 -12.24
N ARG A 92 20.39 -18.30 -11.00
CA ARG A 92 19.57 -18.85 -9.90
C ARG A 92 18.23 -18.13 -9.74
N LEU A 93 17.99 -17.07 -10.51
CA LEU A 93 16.79 -16.25 -10.44
C LEU A 93 15.96 -16.39 -11.72
N TYR A 94 14.76 -15.85 -11.67
CA TYR A 94 13.87 -15.71 -12.82
C TYR A 94 13.58 -14.22 -13.04
N LYS A 95 13.47 -13.85 -14.32
CA LYS A 95 13.17 -12.50 -14.76
C LYS A 95 11.79 -12.48 -15.43
N LEU A 96 10.96 -11.55 -14.98
CA LEU A 96 9.67 -11.21 -15.57
C LEU A 96 9.71 -9.73 -15.96
N SER A 97 9.36 -9.41 -17.20
CA SER A 97 9.20 -8.02 -17.64
C SER A 97 7.74 -7.64 -17.46
N VAL A 98 7.46 -6.72 -16.54
CA VAL A 98 6.13 -6.19 -16.28
C VAL A 98 6.04 -4.74 -16.80
N PRO A 99 5.35 -4.49 -17.92
CA PRO A 99 5.18 -3.12 -18.45
C PRO A 99 4.42 -2.22 -17.48
N GLY A 100 4.73 -0.92 -17.46
CA GLY A 100 4.03 0.09 -16.64
C GLY A 100 4.35 0.06 -15.14
N LEU A 101 4.96 -1.01 -14.62
CA LEU A 101 5.35 -1.10 -13.21
C LEU A 101 6.55 -0.19 -12.87
N ALA A 102 7.40 0.10 -13.86
CA ALA A 102 8.59 0.96 -13.70
C ALA A 102 8.27 2.45 -13.45
N GLU A 103 7.00 2.86 -13.54
CA GLU A 103 6.54 4.23 -13.30
C GLU A 103 6.41 4.57 -11.79
N ASN A 104 6.91 3.69 -10.92
CA ASN A 104 6.97 3.77 -9.45
C ASN A 104 5.65 3.59 -8.69
N ARG A 105 4.54 3.23 -9.35
CA ARG A 105 3.27 2.89 -8.67
C ARG A 105 2.53 1.77 -9.42
N PRO A 106 2.26 0.62 -8.78
CA PRO A 106 2.69 0.22 -7.43
C PRO A 106 4.20 -0.02 -7.36
N SER A 107 4.83 0.33 -6.23
CA SER A 107 6.26 0.07 -5.99
C SER A 107 6.46 -1.38 -5.55
N VAL A 108 7.33 -2.13 -6.23
CA VAL A 108 7.79 -3.46 -5.78
C VAL A 108 9.18 -3.32 -5.16
N LEU A 109 9.31 -3.71 -3.90
CA LEU A 109 10.54 -3.64 -3.12
C LEU A 109 11.19 -5.02 -3.00
N ARG A 110 12.49 -5.03 -2.70
CA ARG A 110 13.18 -6.28 -2.37
C ARG A 110 12.57 -6.86 -1.10
N GLY A 111 12.11 -8.11 -1.17
CA GLY A 111 11.45 -8.81 -0.07
C GLY A 111 9.95 -9.01 -0.29
N ASP A 112 9.35 -8.33 -1.28
CA ASP A 112 7.97 -8.56 -1.66
C ASP A 112 7.77 -9.95 -2.25
N ILE A 113 6.55 -10.47 -2.12
CA ILE A 113 6.18 -11.82 -2.55
C ILE A 113 5.40 -11.72 -3.85
N VAL A 114 5.88 -12.43 -4.88
CA VAL A 114 5.16 -12.62 -6.15
C VAL A 114 4.72 -14.08 -6.23
N ILE A 115 3.41 -14.29 -6.43
CA ILE A 115 2.84 -15.63 -6.56
C ILE A 115 2.89 -16.04 -8.03
N VAL A 116 3.60 -17.14 -8.32
CA VAL A 116 3.68 -17.71 -9.65
C VAL A 116 2.99 -19.06 -9.65
N THR A 117 2.04 -19.24 -10.56
CA THR A 117 1.37 -20.52 -10.78
C THR A 117 1.70 -21.05 -12.17
N CYS A 118 2.01 -22.34 -12.26
CA CYS A 118 2.17 -23.03 -13.54
C CYS A 118 0.88 -23.79 -13.82
N ARG A 119 0.19 -23.47 -14.92
CA ARG A 119 -0.86 -24.35 -15.45
C ARG A 119 -0.18 -25.48 -16.23
N THR A 120 -0.21 -26.68 -15.66
CA THR A 120 0.07 -27.95 -16.34
C THR A 120 -1.07 -28.36 -17.25
#